data_AF-A0A8H6Q6W2-F1
#
_entry.id   AF-A0A8H6Q6W2-F1
#
_cell.length_a   1.000
_cell.length_b   1.000
_cell.length_c   1.000
_cell.angle_alpha   90.00
_cell.angle_beta   90.00
_cell.angle_gamma   90.00
#
_symmetry.space_group_name_H-M   'P 1'
#
loop_
_entity.id
_entity.type
_entity.pdbx_description
1 polymer ?
#
loop_
_entity_poly.entity_id
_entity_poly.type
_entity_poly.pdbx_seq_one_letter_code
_entity_poly.pdbx_strand_id
1 'polypeptide(L)'
;MEDRLGLLMSAFLHSLEKYYPSNTTYAQDPVFNQLDRSLLNSLGIIVLDHPDGFAKVSNRSFLYCPGAERTHLEQLLSSDPPLLFGGPLEGIESEVVGRYLGSRGSVRVPTFGSNEHAFWNMRLYFLKKD
;
A
#
# COMPACT_ATOMS: atom_id res chain seq x y z
N MET A 1 -18.41 -13.45 -4.05
CA MET A 1 -18.02 -12.15 -3.43
C MET A 1 -16.51 -12.00 -3.42
N GLU A 2 -15.76 -13.09 -3.24
CA GLU A 2 -14.29 -13.16 -3.38
C GLU A 2 -13.76 -12.76 -4.77
N ASP A 3 -14.51 -13.01 -5.85
CA ASP A 3 -14.08 -12.65 -7.22
C ASP A 3 -13.86 -11.16 -7.48
N ARG A 4 -14.58 -10.26 -6.77
CA ARG A 4 -14.52 -8.82 -7.08
C ARG A 4 -13.24 -8.15 -6.60
N LEU A 5 -12.64 -8.64 -5.51
CA LEU A 5 -11.37 -8.11 -5.00
C LEU A 5 -10.21 -8.58 -5.89
N GLY A 6 -10.24 -9.83 -6.35
CA GLY A 6 -9.29 -10.36 -7.33
C GLY A 6 -9.35 -9.62 -8.67
N LEU A 7 -10.54 -9.32 -9.17
CA LEU A 7 -10.73 -8.51 -10.39
C LEU A 7 -10.19 -7.09 -10.24
N LEU A 8 -10.43 -6.43 -9.09
CA LEU A 8 -9.90 -5.10 -8.84
C LEU A 8 -8.38 -5.08 -8.78
N MET A 9 -7.78 -6.06 -8.09
CA MET A 9 -6.32 -6.18 -7.99
C MET A 9 -5.70 -6.46 -9.36
N SER A 10 -6.31 -7.36 -10.15
CA SER A 10 -5.88 -7.66 -11.52
C SER A 10 -5.96 -6.43 -12.44
N ALA A 11 -7.09 -5.70 -12.42
CA ALA A 11 -7.25 -4.50 -13.22
C ALA A 11 -6.26 -3.38 -12.83
N PHE A 12 -5.98 -3.25 -11.53
CA PHE A 12 -5.00 -2.32 -11.00
C PHE A 12 -3.58 -2.68 -11.45
N LEU A 13 -3.17 -3.94 -11.28
CA LEU A 13 -1.86 -4.44 -11.72
C LEU A 13 -1.69 -4.30 -13.25
N HIS A 14 -2.72 -4.65 -14.03
CA HIS A 14 -2.69 -4.48 -15.49
C HIS A 14 -2.55 -3.01 -15.91
N SER A 15 -3.21 -2.10 -15.18
CA SER A 15 -3.06 -0.66 -15.42
C SER A 15 -1.64 -0.19 -15.05
N LEU A 16 -1.09 -0.66 -13.93
CA LEU A 16 0.29 -0.35 -13.56
C LEU A 16 1.28 -0.86 -14.61
N GLU A 17 1.11 -2.06 -15.12
CA GLU A 17 1.95 -2.63 -16.18
C GLU A 17 1.85 -1.82 -17.48
N LYS A 18 0.63 -1.44 -17.88
CA LYS A 18 0.38 -0.65 -19.08
C LYS A 18 1.00 0.74 -19.04
N TYR A 19 0.88 1.44 -17.90
CA TYR A 19 1.36 2.82 -17.76
C TYR A 19 2.79 2.90 -17.25
N TYR A 20 3.30 1.85 -16.61
CA TYR A 20 4.63 1.78 -16.01
C TYR A 20 5.27 0.39 -16.22
N PRO A 21 5.63 0.04 -17.46
CA PRO A 21 6.09 -1.30 -17.86
C PRO A 21 7.41 -1.75 -17.23
N SER A 22 8.08 -0.89 -16.44
CA SER A 22 9.32 -1.20 -15.72
C SER A 22 9.16 -1.22 -14.20
N ASN A 23 7.94 -1.17 -13.68
CA ASN A 23 7.72 -1.18 -12.23
C ASN A 23 7.87 -2.59 -11.66
N THR A 24 8.80 -2.74 -10.72
CA THR A 24 8.90 -3.96 -9.90
C THR A 24 7.91 -3.88 -8.75
N THR A 25 7.07 -4.91 -8.61
CA THR A 25 6.12 -5.01 -7.50
C THR A 25 6.66 -5.97 -6.44
N TYR A 26 6.63 -5.53 -5.19
CA TYR A 26 7.04 -6.33 -4.04
C TYR A 26 5.86 -6.58 -3.12
N ALA A 27 5.83 -7.74 -2.49
CA ALA A 27 4.92 -8.04 -1.39
C ALA A 27 5.70 -8.62 -0.22
N GLN A 28 5.32 -8.24 0.99
CA GLN A 28 5.89 -8.79 2.22
C GLN A 28 4.77 -8.91 3.24
N ASP A 29 4.63 -10.10 3.81
CA ASP A 29 3.83 -10.35 5.00
C ASP A 29 4.45 -11.54 5.75
N PRO A 30 4.70 -11.45 7.07
CA PRO A 30 5.27 -12.55 7.85
C PRO A 30 4.40 -13.82 7.85
N VAL A 31 3.10 -13.73 7.54
CA VAL A 31 2.19 -14.88 7.53
C VAL A 31 2.04 -15.57 6.17
N PHE A 32 2.69 -15.06 5.11
CA PHE A 32 2.60 -15.66 3.79
C PHE A 32 3.14 -17.10 3.79
N ASN A 33 2.24 -18.03 3.46
CA ASN A 33 2.57 -19.44 3.29
C ASN A 33 3.00 -19.73 1.84
N GLN A 34 3.25 -21.01 1.53
CA GLN A 34 3.70 -21.43 0.20
C GLN A 34 2.67 -21.16 -0.91
N LEU A 35 1.37 -21.26 -0.62
CA LEU A 35 0.32 -20.99 -1.59
C LEU A 35 0.27 -19.50 -1.93
N ASP A 36 0.34 -18.62 -0.91
CA ASP A 36 0.37 -17.16 -1.10
C ASP A 36 1.56 -16.76 -1.97
N ARG A 37 2.74 -17.29 -1.66
CA ARG A 37 3.98 -17.05 -2.42
C ARG A 37 3.85 -17.52 -3.87
N SER A 38 3.28 -18.71 -4.08
CA SER A 38 3.10 -19.25 -5.42
C SER A 38 2.14 -18.42 -6.25
N LEU A 39 1.04 -17.96 -5.65
CA LEU A 39 0.05 -17.08 -6.27
C LEU A 39 0.67 -15.73 -6.64
N LEU A 40 1.33 -15.06 -5.70
CA LEU A 40 1.95 -13.75 -5.92
C LEU A 40 3.04 -13.81 -6.99
N ASN A 41 3.89 -14.84 -6.95
CA ASN A 41 4.90 -15.07 -7.99
C ASN A 41 4.26 -15.29 -9.37
N SER A 42 3.14 -16.03 -9.46
CA SER A 42 2.44 -16.22 -10.74
C SER A 42 1.86 -14.92 -11.32
N LEU A 43 1.65 -13.91 -10.47
CA LEU A 43 1.20 -12.57 -10.86
C LEU A 43 2.38 -11.60 -11.13
N GLY A 44 3.62 -12.09 -11.11
CA GLY A 44 4.82 -11.26 -11.30
C GLY A 44 5.19 -10.38 -10.10
N ILE A 45 4.64 -10.67 -8.92
CA ILE A 45 4.96 -9.96 -7.67
C ILE A 45 6.11 -10.68 -6.96
N ILE A 46 7.17 -9.95 -6.64
CA ILE A 46 8.31 -10.50 -5.91
C ILE A 46 7.98 -10.53 -4.42
N VAL A 47 7.85 -11.74 -3.87
CA VAL A 47 7.64 -11.89 -2.42
C VAL A 47 8.97 -11.80 -1.69
N LEU A 48 9.01 -10.92 -0.69
CA LEU A 48 10.16 -10.69 0.18
C LEU A 48 9.89 -11.24 1.57
N ASP A 49 10.93 -11.72 2.22
CA ASP A 49 10.85 -12.11 3.62
C ASP A 49 10.86 -10.87 4.51
N HIS A 50 10.14 -10.93 5.63
CA HIS A 50 10.18 -9.85 6.61
C HIS A 50 11.56 -9.79 7.28
N PRO A 51 12.20 -8.62 7.42
CA PRO A 51 11.71 -7.25 7.14
C PRO A 51 12.24 -6.60 5.83
N ASP A 52 12.70 -7.37 4.85
CA ASP A 52 13.46 -6.88 3.67
C ASP A 52 12.68 -5.91 2.77
N GLY A 53 11.36 -6.00 2.75
CA GLY A 53 10.46 -5.12 2.03
C GLY A 53 10.57 -3.65 2.44
N PHE A 54 10.91 -3.35 3.70
CA PHE A 54 11.10 -1.97 4.12
C PHE A 54 12.27 -1.30 3.39
N ALA A 55 13.34 -2.06 3.09
CA ALA A 55 14.50 -1.55 2.38
C ALA A 55 14.24 -1.25 0.89
N LYS A 56 13.11 -1.71 0.33
CA LYS A 56 12.71 -1.42 -1.06
C LYS A 56 11.94 -0.10 -1.21
N VAL A 57 11.55 0.52 -0.10
CA VAL A 57 10.71 1.72 -0.13
C VAL A 57 11.56 2.97 -0.31
N SER A 58 11.13 3.82 -1.24
CA SER A 58 11.80 5.07 -1.60
C SER A 58 10.78 6.17 -1.92
N ASN A 59 11.28 7.37 -2.21
CA ASN A 59 10.49 8.50 -2.72
C ASN A 59 9.96 8.29 -4.16
N ARG A 60 10.10 7.09 -4.73
CA ARG A 60 9.50 6.68 -6.01
C ARG A 60 8.53 5.50 -5.86
N SER A 61 8.26 5.08 -4.62
CA SER A 61 7.40 3.94 -4.34
C SER A 61 5.94 4.35 -4.22
N PHE A 62 5.05 3.49 -4.74
CA PHE A 62 3.65 3.47 -4.35
C PHE A 62 3.47 2.45 -3.22
N LEU A 63 2.95 2.86 -2.08
CA LEU A 63 2.68 1.96 -0.97
C LEU A 63 1.21 1.55 -0.95
N TYR A 64 0.98 0.24 -0.85
CA TYR A 64 -0.31 -0.33 -0.48
C TYR A 64 -0.12 -1.11 0.82
N CYS A 65 -0.60 -0.56 1.93
CA CYS A 65 -0.43 -1.17 3.25
C CYS A 65 -1.68 -0.95 4.13
N PRO A 66 -2.77 -1.70 3.82
CA PRO A 66 -3.98 -1.69 4.63
C PRO A 66 -3.71 -2.23 6.03
N GLY A 67 -4.22 -1.55 7.07
CA GLY A 67 -4.11 -2.05 8.46
C GLY A 67 -2.68 -2.16 9.01
N ALA A 68 -1.70 -1.52 8.38
CA ALA A 68 -0.31 -1.58 8.83
C ALA A 68 -0.16 -0.98 10.23
N GLU A 69 0.61 -1.67 11.08
CA GLU A 69 0.94 -1.19 12.41
C GLU A 69 1.71 0.13 12.36
N ARG A 70 1.53 0.94 13.41
CA ARG A 70 2.15 2.26 13.53
C ARG A 70 3.67 2.23 13.33
N THR A 71 4.36 1.28 13.96
CA THR A 71 5.83 1.14 13.89
C THR A 71 6.30 0.88 12.45
N HIS A 72 5.57 0.03 11.71
CA HIS A 72 5.85 -0.22 10.29
C HIS A 72 5.58 1.02 9.45
N LEU A 73 4.49 1.75 9.71
CA LEU A 73 4.19 3.01 9.01
C LEU A 73 5.29 4.05 9.25
N GLU A 74 5.78 4.22 10.47
CA GLU A 74 6.88 5.14 10.76
C GLU A 74 8.14 4.79 9.96
N GLN A 75 8.48 3.50 9.88
CA GLN A 75 9.62 3.04 9.09
C GLN A 75 9.42 3.29 7.59
N LEU A 76 8.25 2.95 7.05
CA LEU A 76 7.92 3.11 5.63
C LEU A 76 7.89 4.59 5.21
N LEU A 77 7.29 5.44 6.04
CA LEU A 77 7.11 6.86 5.75
C LEU A 77 8.39 7.68 5.88
N SER A 78 9.41 7.15 6.56
CA SER A 78 10.74 7.78 6.64
C SER A 78 11.41 7.96 5.27
N SER A 79 11.08 7.08 4.31
CA SER A 79 11.54 7.14 2.92
C SER A 79 10.77 8.13 2.03
N ASP A 80 9.80 8.84 2.59
CA ASP A 80 9.02 9.90 1.93
C ASP A 80 8.30 9.47 0.62
N PRO A 81 7.56 8.35 0.60
CA PRO A 81 6.88 7.88 -0.62
C PRO A 81 5.82 8.89 -1.12
N PRO A 82 5.70 9.11 -2.43
CA PRO A 82 4.78 10.11 -2.99
C PRO A 82 3.31 9.71 -2.89
N LEU A 83 3.03 8.40 -2.79
CA LEU A 83 1.68 7.85 -2.74
C LEU A 83 1.60 6.72 -1.71
N LEU A 84 0.54 6.77 -0.90
CA LEU A 84 0.19 5.73 0.05
C LEU A 84 -1.31 5.45 -0.05
N PHE A 85 -1.68 4.19 -0.24
CA PHE A 85 -3.03 3.70 -0.06
C PHE A 85 -3.08 2.82 1.20
N GLY A 86 -3.64 3.36 2.29
CA GLY A 86 -3.59 2.76 3.62
C GLY A 86 -4.15 3.68 4.71
N GLY A 87 -3.63 3.55 5.93
CA GLY A 87 -4.04 4.36 7.07
C GLY A 87 -5.32 3.87 7.76
N PRO A 88 -6.00 4.73 8.54
CA PRO A 88 -5.81 6.18 8.64
C PRO A 88 -4.49 6.57 9.34
N LEU A 89 -3.92 7.71 8.95
CA LEU A 89 -2.72 8.28 9.56
C LEU A 89 -3.08 9.43 10.51
N GLU A 90 -4.26 10.02 10.33
CA GLU A 90 -4.76 11.09 11.18
C GLU A 90 -4.89 10.59 12.64
N GLY A 91 -4.33 11.35 13.58
CA GLY A 91 -4.32 11.02 15.00
C GLY A 91 -3.16 10.14 15.45
N ILE A 92 -2.28 9.70 14.55
CA ILE A 92 -1.02 9.04 14.96
C ILE A 92 -0.04 10.10 15.48
N GLU A 93 0.27 10.04 16.77
CA GLU A 93 1.22 10.95 17.43
C GLU A 93 2.68 10.58 17.11
N SER A 94 3.14 10.91 15.90
CA SER A 94 4.48 10.59 15.42
C SER A 94 5.06 11.72 14.59
N GLU A 95 6.32 12.11 14.84
CA GLU A 95 6.99 13.16 14.08
C GLU A 95 7.13 12.81 12.60
N VAL A 96 7.41 11.53 12.28
CA VAL A 96 7.56 11.07 10.90
C VAL A 96 6.21 11.13 10.17
N VAL A 97 5.13 10.66 10.83
CA VAL A 97 3.78 10.72 10.26
C VAL A 97 3.32 12.16 10.11
N GLY A 98 3.57 13.02 11.11
CA GLY A 98 3.23 14.44 11.06
C GLY A 98 3.93 15.17 9.91
N ARG A 99 5.23 14.92 9.72
CA ARG A 99 6.00 15.44 8.58
C ARG A 99 5.42 14.96 7.25
N TYR A 100 5.11 13.65 7.16
CA TYR A 100 4.51 13.07 5.98
C TYR A 100 3.17 13.75 5.65
N LEU A 101 2.27 13.90 6.64
CA LEU A 101 0.97 14.53 6.46
C LEU A 101 1.06 16.02 6.09
N GLY A 102 2.08 16.74 6.55
CA GLY A 102 2.28 18.16 6.26
C GLY A 102 2.26 18.48 4.75
N SER A 103 2.95 17.66 3.95
CA SER A 103 3.06 17.83 2.49
C SER A 103 2.07 16.99 1.67
N ARG A 104 1.16 16.24 2.32
CA ARG A 104 0.25 15.29 1.65
C ARG A 104 -1.20 15.79 1.66
N GLY A 105 -1.87 15.66 0.52
CA GLY A 105 -3.33 15.63 0.44
C GLY A 105 -3.82 14.22 0.75
N SER A 106 -5.08 14.07 1.18
CA SER A 106 -5.68 12.75 1.37
C SER A 106 -7.15 12.72 0.97
N VAL A 107 -7.59 11.60 0.40
CA VAL A 107 -9.00 11.30 0.11
C VAL A 107 -9.36 10.00 0.83
N ARG A 108 -10.44 10.03 1.62
CA ARG A 108 -10.96 8.84 2.29
C ARG A 108 -11.68 7.96 1.27
N VAL A 109 -11.41 6.66 1.32
CA VAL A 109 -12.09 5.70 0.45
C VAL A 109 -13.57 5.58 0.85
N PRO A 110 -14.52 5.60 -0.11
CA PRO A 110 -15.92 5.40 0.18
C PRO A 110 -16.18 4.05 0.84
N THR A 111 -17.17 3.99 1.73
CA THR A 111 -17.64 2.72 2.29
C THR A 111 -18.28 1.88 1.19
N PHE A 112 -17.85 0.64 1.07
CA PHE A 112 -18.45 -0.31 0.14
C PHE A 112 -19.65 -0.96 0.83
N GLY A 113 -20.87 -0.56 0.48
CA GLY A 113 -22.08 -1.00 1.21
C GLY A 113 -22.32 -2.52 1.25
N SER A 114 -21.73 -3.29 0.33
CA SER A 114 -21.77 -4.76 0.37
C SER A 114 -20.73 -5.39 1.30
N ASN A 115 -19.70 -4.65 1.71
CA ASN A 115 -18.67 -5.06 2.65
C ASN A 115 -18.06 -3.81 3.31
N GLU A 116 -18.73 -3.32 4.34
CA GLU A 116 -18.38 -2.06 5.00
C GLU A 116 -16.96 -2.05 5.58
N HIS A 117 -16.41 -3.23 5.86
CA HIS A 117 -15.09 -3.39 6.47
C HIS A 117 -13.94 -3.50 5.47
N ALA A 118 -14.20 -3.74 4.18
CA ALA A 118 -13.16 -4.04 3.19
C ALA A 118 -12.05 -2.96 3.08
N PHE A 119 -12.41 -1.69 3.33
CA PHE A 119 -11.48 -0.55 3.28
C PHE A 119 -11.74 0.40 4.46
N TRP A 120 -12.12 -0.14 5.62
CA TRP A 120 -12.53 0.65 6.77
C TRP A 120 -11.46 1.71 7.13
N ASN A 121 -11.86 2.98 7.06
CA ASN A 121 -10.99 4.15 7.30
C ASN A 121 -9.75 4.29 6.41
N MET A 122 -9.61 3.48 5.35
CA MET A 122 -8.50 3.64 4.42
C MET A 122 -8.59 4.96 3.66
N ARG A 123 -7.42 5.49 3.31
CA ARG A 123 -7.28 6.74 2.57
C ARG A 123 -6.19 6.59 1.50
N LEU A 124 -6.35 7.33 0.42
CA LEU A 124 -5.29 7.58 -0.53
C LEU A 124 -4.62 8.91 -0.15
N TYR A 125 -3.34 8.85 0.20
CA TYR A 125 -2.48 10.01 0.40
C TYR A 125 -1.66 10.25 -0.85
N PHE A 126 -1.52 11.51 -1.22
CA PHE A 126 -0.79 11.95 -2.41
C PHE A 126 -0.07 13.26 -2.15
N LEU A 127 1.08 13.43 -2.78
CA LEU A 127 1.81 14.70 -2.74
C LEU A 127 0.91 15.85 -3.21
N LYS A 128 0.82 16.93 -2.42
CA LYS A 128 0.13 18.15 -2.88
C LYS A 128 0.90 18.69 -4.09
N LYS A 129 0.18 19.03 -5.16
CA LYS A 129 0.75 19.89 -6.19
C LYS A 129 0.65 21.32 -5.65
N ASP A 130 1.75 22.04 -5.69
CA ASP A 130 1.78 23.49 -5.48
C ASP A 130 0.90 24.21 -6.51
#